data_AF-A0A0Q4DW25-F1
#
_entry.id   AF-A0A0Q4DW25-F1
#
_cell.length_a   1.000
_cell.length_b   1.000
_cell.length_c   1.000
_cell.angle_alpha   90.00
_cell.angle_beta   90.00
_cell.angle_gamma   90.00
#
_symmetry.space_group_name_H-M   'P 1'
#
loop_
_entity.id
_entity.type
_entity.pdbx_description
1 polymer ?
#
loop_
_entity_poly.entity_id
_entity_poly.type
_entity_poly.pdbx_seq_one_letter_code
_entity_poly.pdbx_strand_id
1 'polypeptide(L)'
;MKHTFDTVWQRRGTSWIWDEEARNQVCAADEVWSLRQFLRAAGNWPDDLPSNQNNTLVVAGLDGCLDLLSPNDAESWLGDAVKDAILSFQSHYESEAALLFWLPSGLGRIKLHPATDSVEWRCAAPHTDSMLAFGRILWGEANEYPQEILLRQGAKPAGLFHLRIT
;
A
#
# COMPACT_ATOMS: atom_id res chain seq x y z
N MET A 1 1.55 -11.02 15.49
CA MET A 1 1.31 -9.89 14.58
C MET A 1 1.64 -8.59 15.30
N LYS A 2 2.36 -7.68 14.66
CA LYS A 2 2.70 -6.36 15.24
C LYS A 2 1.61 -5.36 14.89
N HIS A 3 1.25 -4.50 15.83
CA HIS A 3 0.34 -3.39 15.58
C HIS A 3 1.09 -2.07 15.72
N THR A 4 0.77 -1.10 14.88
CA THR A 4 1.13 0.29 15.12
C THR A 4 -0.10 1.11 15.53
N PHE A 5 0.04 1.80 16.66
CA PHE A 5 -0.92 2.80 17.15
C PHE A 5 -0.39 4.23 16.95
N ASP A 6 0.83 4.37 16.44
CA ASP A 6 1.46 5.67 16.23
C ASP A 6 1.14 6.24 14.85
N THR A 7 1.58 7.47 14.60
CA THR A 7 1.44 8.17 13.33
C THR A 7 2.66 8.02 12.43
N VAL A 8 3.50 7.00 12.63
CA VAL A 8 4.71 6.78 11.80
C VAL A 8 4.33 6.50 10.35
N TRP A 9 3.26 5.73 10.13
CA TRP A 9 2.72 5.40 8.81
C TRP A 9 2.26 6.63 8.00
N GLN A 10 2.03 7.76 8.67
CA GLN A 10 1.68 9.04 8.04
C GLN A 10 2.92 9.81 7.59
N ARG A 11 4.12 9.45 8.08
CA ARG A 11 5.33 10.28 7.90
C ARG A 11 6.43 9.57 7.12
N ARG A 12 6.46 8.24 7.13
CA ARG A 12 7.45 7.45 6.39
C ARG A 12 6.95 6.07 6.03
N GLY A 13 7.67 5.41 5.12
CA GLY A 13 7.43 4.03 4.70
C GLY A 13 6.26 3.89 3.74
N THR A 14 5.74 2.67 3.59
CA THR A 14 4.64 2.37 2.68
C THR A 14 3.46 1.78 3.44
N SER A 15 2.28 2.31 3.16
CA SER A 15 1.03 1.89 3.80
C SER A 15 -0.03 1.51 2.78
N TRP A 16 -0.86 0.53 3.14
CA TRP A 16 -2.06 0.15 2.38
C TRP A 16 -3.27 0.32 3.29
N ILE A 17 -4.07 1.36 3.06
CA ILE A 17 -5.17 1.79 3.92
C ILE A 17 -6.51 1.49 3.24
N TRP A 18 -7.46 0.96 4.01
CA TRP A 18 -8.83 0.70 3.56
C TRP A 18 -9.89 1.35 4.46
N ASP A 19 -9.47 1.98 5.54
CA ASP A 19 -10.33 2.76 6.42
C ASP A 19 -10.35 4.24 6.03
N GLU A 20 -11.56 4.78 5.85
CA GLU A 20 -11.77 6.15 5.39
C GLU A 20 -11.34 7.19 6.43
N GLU A 21 -11.54 6.91 7.72
CA GLU A 21 -11.11 7.80 8.80
C GLU A 21 -9.58 7.94 8.81
N ALA A 22 -8.86 6.82 8.64
CA ALA A 22 -7.40 6.82 8.52
C ALA A 22 -6.93 7.65 7.32
N ARG A 23 -7.53 7.47 6.13
CA ARG A 23 -7.18 8.26 4.94
C ARG A 23 -7.39 9.76 5.18
N ASN A 24 -8.51 10.12 5.78
CA ASN A 24 -8.89 11.52 6.03
C ASN A 24 -7.98 12.23 7.06
N GLN A 25 -7.21 11.49 7.86
CA GLN A 25 -6.17 12.07 8.72
C GLN A 25 -4.94 12.54 7.93
N VAL A 26 -4.72 12.03 6.72
CA VAL A 26 -3.50 12.25 5.94
C VAL A 26 -3.70 13.22 4.78
N CYS A 27 -4.85 13.14 4.09
CA CYS A 27 -5.07 13.92 2.87
C CYS A 27 -6.51 14.39 2.68
N ALA A 28 -6.66 15.52 1.98
CA ALA A 28 -7.91 15.92 1.35
C ALA A 28 -8.19 15.09 0.07
N ALA A 29 -9.43 15.13 -0.43
CA ALA A 29 -9.82 14.31 -1.58
C ALA A 29 -9.13 14.70 -2.89
N ASP A 30 -8.81 15.98 -3.06
CA ASP A 30 -8.13 16.56 -4.23
C ASP A 30 -6.61 16.40 -4.20
N GLU A 31 -6.03 15.98 -3.07
CA GLU A 31 -4.61 15.67 -2.93
C GLU A 31 -4.27 14.22 -3.36
N VAL A 32 -5.29 13.37 -3.57
CA VAL A 32 -5.10 11.96 -3.93
C VAL A 32 -4.68 11.81 -5.39
N TRP A 33 -3.53 11.19 -5.61
CA TRP A 33 -3.08 10.84 -6.96
C TRP A 33 -3.76 9.57 -7.46
N SER A 34 -4.05 9.53 -8.75
CA SER A 34 -4.34 8.27 -9.43
C SER A 34 -3.08 7.40 -9.53
N LEU A 35 -3.25 6.08 -9.58
CA LEU A 35 -2.15 5.16 -9.83
C LEU A 35 -1.40 5.48 -11.13
N ARG A 36 -2.11 5.97 -12.15
CA ARG A 36 -1.49 6.41 -13.41
C ARG A 36 -0.52 7.57 -13.20
N GLN A 37 -0.86 8.55 -12.37
CA GLN A 37 0.04 9.66 -12.05
C GLN A 37 1.28 9.15 -11.30
N PHE A 38 1.07 8.29 -10.30
CA PHE A 38 2.14 7.66 -9.55
C PHE A 38 3.13 6.91 -10.46
N LEU A 39 2.64 6.02 -11.33
CA LEU A 39 3.50 5.25 -12.24
C LEU A 39 4.23 6.13 -13.25
N ARG A 40 3.64 7.24 -13.70
CA ARG A 40 4.28 8.18 -14.62
C ARG A 40 5.36 9.04 -13.96
N ALA A 41 5.23 9.29 -12.66
CA ALA A 41 6.21 10.05 -11.88
C ALA A 41 7.39 9.19 -11.42
N ALA A 42 7.36 7.87 -11.61
CA ALA A 42 8.46 6.98 -11.26
C ALA A 42 9.77 7.45 -11.92
N GLY A 43 10.79 7.70 -11.10
CA GLY A 43 12.08 8.25 -11.51
C GLY A 43 12.13 9.78 -11.69
N ASN A 44 11.00 10.48 -11.55
CA ASN A 44 10.90 11.94 -11.64
C ASN A 44 9.87 12.47 -10.64
N TRP A 45 10.19 12.29 -9.35
CA TRP A 45 9.32 12.67 -8.24
C TRP A 45 9.40 14.19 -7.96
N PRO A 46 8.29 14.82 -7.52
CA PRO A 46 8.29 16.24 -7.16
C PRO A 46 9.02 16.47 -5.83
N ASP A 47 9.61 17.65 -5.64
CA ASP A 47 10.24 17.98 -4.35
C ASP A 47 9.20 18.05 -3.21
N ASP A 48 8.04 18.64 -3.48
CA ASP A 48 6.93 18.76 -2.53
C ASP A 48 5.84 17.74 -2.82
N LEU A 49 5.51 16.91 -1.82
CA LEU A 49 4.39 15.97 -1.90
C LEU A 49 3.03 16.65 -1.64
N PRO A 50 1.92 16.11 -2.16
CA PRO A 50 0.63 16.81 -2.07
C PRO A 50 0.00 16.77 -0.67
N SER A 51 0.33 15.79 0.16
CA SER A 51 -0.38 15.54 1.43
C SER A 51 0.54 15.62 2.65
N ASN A 52 -0.11 15.78 3.80
CA ASN A 52 0.53 15.79 5.12
C ASN A 52 1.78 16.68 5.22
N GLN A 53 1.60 17.98 4.91
CA GLN A 53 2.68 18.99 4.98
C GLN A 53 3.88 18.63 4.10
N ASN A 54 3.61 18.23 2.86
CA ASN A 54 4.62 17.86 1.86
C ASN A 54 5.42 16.59 2.14
N ASN A 55 4.94 15.72 3.05
CA ASN A 55 5.64 14.49 3.44
C ASN A 55 4.95 13.20 2.97
N THR A 56 3.78 13.27 2.34
CA THR A 56 3.04 12.07 1.97
C THR A 56 2.45 12.13 0.59
N LEU A 57 2.61 11.02 -0.12
CA LEU A 57 1.90 10.76 -1.37
C LEU A 57 0.79 9.74 -1.14
N VAL A 58 -0.45 10.14 -1.38
CA VAL A 58 -1.61 9.23 -1.35
C VAL A 58 -1.98 8.84 -2.77
N VAL A 59 -2.09 7.53 -3.03
CA VAL A 59 -2.35 6.96 -4.36
C VAL A 59 -3.60 6.07 -4.31
N ALA A 60 -4.52 6.26 -5.26
CA ALA A 60 -5.73 5.45 -5.40
C ALA A 60 -5.79 4.71 -6.74
N GLY A 61 -6.54 3.61 -6.75
CA GLY A 61 -6.86 2.84 -7.96
C GLY A 61 -6.03 1.58 -8.18
N LEU A 62 -5.15 1.21 -7.24
CA LEU A 62 -4.42 -0.05 -7.31
C LEU A 62 -5.35 -1.27 -7.27
N ASP A 63 -6.36 -1.28 -6.39
CA ASP A 63 -7.35 -2.35 -6.31
C ASP A 63 -8.15 -2.50 -7.60
N GLY A 64 -8.60 -1.37 -8.17
CA GLY A 64 -9.28 -1.36 -9.47
C GLY A 64 -8.41 -1.89 -10.61
N CYS A 65 -7.11 -1.61 -10.62
CA CYS A 65 -6.20 -2.18 -11.62
C CYS A 65 -5.98 -3.68 -11.43
N LEU A 66 -5.82 -4.15 -10.19
CA LEU A 66 -5.69 -5.59 -9.90
C LEU A 66 -6.94 -6.36 -10.32
N ASP A 67 -8.12 -5.76 -10.18
CA ASP A 67 -9.41 -6.38 -10.54
C ASP A 67 -9.61 -6.51 -12.07
N LEU A 68 -8.87 -5.76 -12.88
CA LEU A 68 -8.95 -5.79 -14.36
C LEU A 68 -8.02 -6.81 -15.01
N LEU A 69 -7.05 -7.34 -14.25
CA LEU A 69 -6.02 -8.24 -14.75
C LEU A 69 -6.34 -9.69 -14.41
N SER A 70 -5.89 -10.62 -15.25
CA SER A 70 -5.85 -12.03 -14.85
C SER A 70 -4.90 -12.19 -13.67
N PRO A 71 -5.04 -13.22 -12.80
CA PRO A 71 -4.17 -13.37 -11.65
C PRO A 71 -2.67 -13.35 -11.99
N ASN A 72 -2.26 -14.06 -13.06
CA ASN A 72 -0.87 -14.10 -13.50
C ASN A 72 -0.37 -12.73 -13.99
N ASP A 73 -1.20 -12.00 -14.75
CA ASP A 73 -0.84 -10.67 -15.23
C ASP A 73 -0.80 -9.67 -14.08
N ALA A 74 -1.70 -9.81 -13.09
CA ALA A 74 -1.74 -8.98 -11.89
C ALA A 74 -0.49 -9.17 -11.04
N GLU A 75 -0.03 -10.40 -10.81
CA GLU A 75 1.21 -10.67 -10.07
C GLU A 75 2.42 -10.09 -10.80
N SER A 76 2.52 -10.34 -12.11
CA SER A 76 3.64 -9.85 -12.92
C SER A 76 3.66 -8.32 -12.94
N TRP A 77 2.52 -7.67 -13.17
CA TRP A 77 2.42 -6.21 -13.19
C TRP A 77 2.65 -5.57 -11.82
N LEU A 78 2.17 -6.18 -10.73
CA LEU A 78 2.43 -5.70 -9.38
C LEU A 78 3.93 -5.73 -9.07
N GLY A 79 4.64 -6.78 -9.51
CA GLY A 79 6.08 -6.94 -9.35
C GLY A 79 6.90 -6.03 -10.28
N ASP A 80 6.54 -5.94 -11.55
CA ASP A 80 7.39 -5.30 -12.57
C ASP A 80 7.15 -3.79 -12.70
N ALA A 81 5.95 -3.30 -12.35
CA ALA A 81 5.61 -1.89 -12.51
C ALA A 81 5.37 -1.19 -11.17
N VAL A 82 4.50 -1.76 -10.33
CA VAL A 82 4.11 -1.09 -9.08
C VAL A 82 5.24 -1.15 -8.06
N LYS A 83 5.86 -2.32 -7.85
CA LYS A 83 7.00 -2.46 -6.94
C LYS A 83 8.16 -1.55 -7.36
N ASP A 84 8.53 -1.53 -8.63
CA ASP A 84 9.59 -0.68 -9.16
C ASP A 84 9.32 0.81 -8.90
N ALA A 85 8.07 1.26 -9.08
CA ALA A 85 7.68 2.62 -8.74
C ALA A 85 7.78 2.90 -7.23
N ILE A 86 7.38 1.96 -6.36
CA ILE A 86 7.53 2.12 -4.90
C ILE A 86 9.02 2.18 -4.52
N LEU A 87 9.87 1.33 -5.09
CA LEU A 87 11.32 1.33 -4.84
C LEU A 87 11.97 2.63 -5.33
N SER A 88 11.54 3.15 -6.48
CA SER A 88 11.98 4.44 -6.99
C SER A 88 11.59 5.58 -6.03
N PHE A 89 10.36 5.60 -5.54
CA PHE A 89 9.90 6.59 -4.55
C PHE A 89 10.72 6.51 -3.27
N GLN A 90 10.87 5.29 -2.73
CA GLN A 90 11.62 5.03 -1.50
C GLN A 90 13.08 5.45 -1.62
N SER A 91 13.70 5.25 -2.78
CA SER A 91 15.07 5.66 -3.05
C SER A 91 15.20 7.18 -3.16
N HIS A 92 14.24 7.86 -3.79
CA HIS A 92 14.31 9.30 -4.01
C HIS A 92 14.19 10.10 -2.71
N TYR A 93 13.26 9.72 -1.84
CA TYR A 93 13.05 10.39 -0.55
C TYR A 93 13.82 9.74 0.60
N GLU A 94 14.74 8.81 0.32
CA GLU A 94 15.56 8.11 1.32
C GLU A 94 14.77 7.48 2.49
N SER A 95 13.52 7.06 2.24
CA SER A 95 12.57 6.57 3.26
C SER A 95 12.12 7.61 4.31
N GLU A 96 12.32 8.90 4.07
CA GLU A 96 11.86 10.01 4.92
C GLU A 96 10.47 10.56 4.52
N ALA A 97 9.88 10.06 3.43
CA ALA A 97 8.51 10.35 3.02
C ALA A 97 7.60 9.12 3.12
N ALA A 98 6.30 9.34 3.30
CA ALA A 98 5.29 8.28 3.31
C ALA A 98 4.66 8.10 1.92
N LEU A 99 4.48 6.84 1.54
CA LEU A 99 3.64 6.44 0.41
C LEU A 99 2.44 5.66 0.94
N LEU A 100 1.24 6.09 0.56
CA LEU A 100 0.00 5.49 1.03
C LEU A 100 -0.86 5.08 -0.16
N PHE A 101 -1.13 3.78 -0.28
CA PHE A 101 -2.13 3.27 -1.20
C PHE A 101 -3.50 3.22 -0.53
N TRP A 102 -4.44 3.99 -1.06
CA TRP A 102 -5.85 3.95 -0.70
C TRP A 102 -6.55 2.81 -1.46
N LEU A 103 -6.99 1.80 -0.71
CA LEU A 103 -7.63 0.57 -1.19
C LEU A 103 -8.97 0.35 -0.49
N PRO A 104 -10.08 1.00 -0.92
CA PRO A 104 -11.39 0.84 -0.27
C PRO A 104 -11.84 -0.63 -0.11
N SER A 105 -11.46 -1.48 -1.06
CA SER A 105 -11.78 -2.91 -1.03
C SER A 105 -10.84 -3.75 -0.14
N GLY A 106 -9.75 -3.15 0.36
CA GLY A 106 -8.64 -3.83 1.05
C GLY A 106 -9.08 -4.70 2.22
N LEU A 107 -9.99 -4.23 3.08
CA LEU A 107 -10.48 -5.00 4.25
C LEU A 107 -11.05 -6.38 3.87
N GLY A 108 -11.74 -6.47 2.73
CA GLY A 108 -12.31 -7.72 2.23
C GLY A 108 -11.33 -8.57 1.41
N ARG A 109 -10.29 -7.95 0.88
CA ARG A 109 -9.39 -8.50 -0.14
C ARG A 109 -8.08 -9.00 0.46
N ILE A 110 -7.51 -8.25 1.38
CA ILE A 110 -6.27 -8.61 2.07
C ILE A 110 -6.55 -9.76 3.04
N LYS A 111 -5.77 -10.83 2.90
CA LYS A 111 -5.76 -11.98 3.79
C LYS A 111 -4.40 -12.10 4.43
N LEU A 112 -4.40 -12.09 5.75
CA LEU A 112 -3.22 -12.19 6.57
C LEU A 112 -3.19 -13.60 7.14
N HIS A 113 -2.04 -14.26 7.02
CA HIS A 113 -1.83 -15.62 7.52
C HIS A 113 -0.72 -15.60 8.58
N PRO A 114 -1.07 -15.40 9.87
CA PRO A 114 -0.06 -15.21 10.93
C PRO A 114 0.83 -16.43 11.18
N ALA A 115 0.43 -17.62 10.72
CA ALA A 115 1.23 -18.84 10.89
C ALA A 115 2.39 -18.93 9.90
N THR A 116 2.23 -18.30 8.73
CA THR A 116 3.19 -18.32 7.61
C THR A 116 3.74 -16.95 7.29
N ASP A 117 3.32 -15.92 8.04
CA ASP A 117 3.64 -14.52 7.78
C ASP A 117 3.44 -14.15 6.30
N SER A 118 2.35 -14.64 5.69
CA SER A 118 1.99 -14.26 4.32
C SER A 118 0.86 -13.24 4.30
N VAL A 119 0.90 -12.38 3.27
CA VAL A 119 -0.15 -11.42 2.94
C VAL A 119 -0.58 -11.70 1.51
N GLU A 120 -1.87 -12.00 1.34
CA GLU A 120 -2.45 -12.35 0.06
C GLU A 120 -3.56 -11.36 -0.33
N TRP A 121 -3.76 -11.19 -1.63
CA TRP A 121 -4.85 -10.40 -2.18
C TRP A 121 -5.86 -11.31 -2.90
N ARG A 122 -7.11 -11.33 -2.44
CA ARG A 122 -8.19 -12.08 -3.08
C ARG A 122 -8.70 -11.38 -4.33
N CYS A 123 -8.51 -11.99 -5.51
CA CYS A 123 -8.95 -11.42 -6.79
C CYS A 123 -10.48 -11.19 -6.88
N ALA A 124 -10.90 -10.21 -7.68
CA ALA A 124 -12.31 -10.01 -8.03
C ALA A 124 -12.84 -11.09 -8.97
N ALA A 125 -14.16 -11.08 -9.16
CA ALA A 125 -14.79 -11.87 -10.22
C ALA A 125 -14.18 -11.48 -11.58
N PRO A 126 -13.91 -12.45 -12.47
CA PRO A 126 -14.32 -13.87 -12.38
C PRO A 126 -13.34 -14.78 -11.61
N HIS A 127 -12.26 -14.24 -11.03
CA HIS A 127 -11.18 -15.00 -10.41
C HIS A 127 -11.27 -15.08 -8.88
N THR A 128 -12.47 -15.10 -8.29
CA THR A 128 -12.66 -14.99 -6.83
C THR A 128 -12.00 -16.08 -5.99
N ASP A 129 -11.69 -17.23 -6.59
CA ASP A 129 -11.01 -18.36 -5.96
C ASP A 129 -9.48 -18.25 -6.02
N SER A 130 -8.95 -17.21 -6.68
CA SER A 130 -7.51 -16.95 -6.79
C SER A 130 -7.04 -15.94 -5.75
N MET A 131 -5.82 -16.17 -5.25
CA MET A 131 -5.10 -15.29 -4.34
C MET A 131 -3.79 -14.88 -4.99
N LEU A 132 -3.46 -13.59 -4.96
CA LEU A 132 -2.15 -13.08 -5.35
C LEU A 132 -1.22 -13.13 -4.14
N ALA A 133 0.04 -13.49 -4.33
CA ALA A 133 1.07 -13.48 -3.29
C ALA A 133 1.55 -12.05 -2.95
N PHE A 134 0.61 -11.15 -2.62
CA PHE A 134 0.78 -9.70 -2.50
C PHE A 134 2.01 -9.28 -1.70
N GLY A 135 2.17 -9.82 -0.49
CA GLY A 135 3.30 -9.47 0.36
C GLY A 135 4.64 -10.01 -0.15
N ARG A 136 4.63 -11.24 -0.67
CA ARG A 136 5.82 -11.84 -1.27
C ARG A 136 6.29 -11.04 -2.48
N ILE A 137 5.38 -10.52 -3.28
CA ILE A 137 5.71 -9.69 -4.45
C ILE A 137 6.35 -8.38 -3.99
N LEU A 138 5.70 -7.66 -3.06
CA LEU A 138 6.09 -6.30 -2.71
C LEU A 138 7.28 -6.21 -1.74
N TRP A 139 7.38 -7.08 -0.74
CA TRP A 139 8.45 -7.05 0.28
C TRP A 139 9.14 -8.41 0.48
N GLY A 140 8.95 -9.35 -0.45
CA GLY A 140 9.68 -10.62 -0.44
C GLY A 140 9.33 -11.53 0.74
N GLU A 141 10.26 -12.42 1.06
CA GLU A 141 10.28 -13.21 2.31
C GLU A 141 10.99 -12.45 3.43
N ALA A 142 11.08 -11.12 3.35
CA ALA A 142 11.86 -10.32 4.29
C ALA A 142 11.38 -10.51 5.75
N ASN A 143 12.35 -10.50 6.68
CA ASN A 143 12.15 -10.79 8.11
C ASN A 143 11.22 -9.82 8.86
N GLU A 144 10.78 -8.72 8.24
CA GLU A 144 9.85 -7.78 8.86
C GLU A 144 8.50 -7.86 8.17
N TYR A 145 7.51 -8.42 8.88
CA TYR A 145 6.13 -8.49 8.42
C TYR A 145 5.45 -7.11 8.56
N PRO A 146 4.53 -6.71 7.66
CA PRO A 146 3.79 -5.47 7.81
C PRO A 146 3.01 -5.43 9.13
N GLN A 147 2.94 -4.25 9.73
CA GLN A 147 2.22 -4.00 10.96
C GLN A 147 0.78 -3.62 10.64
N GLU A 148 -0.18 -4.12 11.41
CA GLU A 148 -1.56 -3.63 11.29
C GLU A 148 -1.65 -2.24 11.90
N ILE A 149 -2.24 -1.29 11.17
CA ILE A 149 -2.49 0.06 11.65
C ILE A 149 -3.80 0.05 12.44
N LEU A 150 -3.76 0.50 13.69
CA LEU A 150 -4.95 0.62 14.55
C LEU A 150 -5.11 2.07 15.00
N LEU A 151 -6.24 2.69 14.64
CA LEU A 151 -6.52 4.08 15.04
C LEU A 151 -6.79 4.25 16.54
N ARG A 152 -7.24 3.17 17.19
CA ARG A 152 -7.48 3.11 18.64
C ARG A 152 -7.42 1.66 19.12
N GLN A 153 -7.20 1.48 20.42
CA GLN A 153 -7.14 0.17 21.03
C GLN A 153 -8.45 -0.60 20.82
N GLY A 154 -8.35 -1.83 20.32
CA GLY A 154 -9.50 -2.70 20.05
C GLY A 154 -10.31 -2.37 18.80
N ALA A 155 -9.91 -1.39 17.99
CA ALA A 155 -10.52 -1.14 16.69
C ALA A 155 -10.16 -2.25 15.68
N LYS A 156 -10.90 -2.27 14.57
CA LYS A 156 -10.48 -3.04 13.41
C LYS A 156 -9.23 -2.41 12.79
N PRO A 157 -8.36 -3.22 12.17
CA PRO A 157 -7.26 -2.73 11.34
C PRO A 157 -7.75 -1.71 10.31
N ALA A 158 -7.10 -0.57 10.26
CA ALA A 158 -7.32 0.49 9.27
C ALA A 158 -6.51 0.27 7.99
N GLY A 159 -5.43 -0.52 8.09
CA GLY A 159 -4.51 -0.77 7.01
C GLY A 159 -3.32 -1.63 7.44
N LEU A 160 -2.38 -1.80 6.51
CA LEU A 160 -1.05 -2.35 6.75
C LEU A 160 0.01 -1.27 6.59
N PHE A 161 1.07 -1.36 7.40
CA PHE A 161 2.24 -0.50 7.35
C PHE A 161 3.50 -1.33 7.20
N HIS A 162 4.38 -0.95 6.28
CA HIS A 162 5.73 -1.49 6.17
C HIS A 162 6.75 -0.35 6.10
N LEU A 163 7.79 -0.41 6.92
CA LEU A 163 8.77 0.69 7.00
C LEU A 163 9.55 0.85 5.69
N ARG A 164 9.97 -0.27 5.09
CA ARG A 164 10.78 -0.27 3.86
C ARG A 164 10.56 -1.54 3.04
N ILE A 165 10.06 -1.44 1.82
CA ILE A 165 9.94 -2.64 0.97
C ILE A 165 11.28 -3.00 0.30
N THR A 166 11.42 -4.27 -0.12
CA THR A 166 12.63 -4.83 -0.77
C THR A 166 12.32 -5.51 -2.08
#